data_AF-A0A950NJU3-F1
#
_entry.id   AF-A0A950NJU3-F1
#
_cell.length_a   1.000
_cell.length_b   1.000
_cell.length_c   1.000
_cell.angle_alpha   90.00
_cell.angle_beta   90.00
_cell.angle_gamma   90.00
#
_symmetry.space_group_name_H-M   'P 1'
#
loop_
_entity.id
_entity.type
_entity.pdbx_description
1 polymer ?
#
loop_
_entity_poly.entity_id
_entity_poly.type
_entity_poly.pdbx_seq_one_letter_code
_entity_poly.pdbx_strand_id
1 'polypeptide(L)'
;MRFAGALLALILLPVAAMAVEAPLLYSRTTLLLHLQHPADKAKPTLAIDTEVREASSAAHTPGWFNFVSLGAFKAAMAVYAAPLTVTIHTAQDYAPLDVLMVDSYGTITQIMPKLVLAEMQEPIASAAPVLAVLYLRGGDSAALGIQPGDSVEYKLFKKKPVVITAPAGAPPSEAASSAAAASETPPASAAPAAPVTPVSAAPAAPVVLQ
;
A
#
# COMPACT_ATOMS: atom_id res chain seq x y z
N MET A 1 20.43 -65.06 42.27
CA MET A 1 20.83 -63.66 42.00
C MET A 1 19.72 -63.01 41.17
N ARG A 2 19.05 -61.98 41.71
CA ARG A 2 17.93 -61.28 41.08
C ARG A 2 18.46 -59.99 40.45
N PHE A 3 18.36 -59.84 39.13
CA PHE A 3 18.63 -58.57 38.46
C PHE A 3 17.36 -57.73 38.46
N ALA A 4 17.34 -56.67 39.26
CA ALA A 4 16.28 -55.68 39.27
C ALA A 4 16.45 -54.76 38.04
N GLY A 5 15.43 -54.72 37.19
CA GLY A 5 15.38 -53.87 36.01
C GLY A 5 15.24 -52.40 36.41
N ALA A 6 16.11 -51.55 35.86
CA ALA A 6 15.95 -50.11 35.88
C ALA A 6 15.12 -49.69 34.66
N LEU A 7 13.91 -49.20 34.95
CA LEU A 7 12.96 -48.64 34.00
C LEU A 7 13.49 -47.29 33.49
N LEU A 8 13.89 -47.22 32.21
CA LEU A 8 14.25 -45.97 31.54
C LEU A 8 12.95 -45.22 31.17
N ALA A 9 12.59 -44.21 31.96
CA ALA A 9 11.48 -43.32 31.65
C ALA A 9 11.88 -42.35 30.53
N LEU A 10 11.38 -42.61 29.32
CA LEU A 10 11.54 -41.75 28.15
C LEU A 10 10.60 -40.53 28.29
N ILE A 11 11.16 -39.36 28.60
CA ILE A 11 10.41 -38.10 28.67
C ILE A 11 10.06 -37.65 27.24
N LEU A 12 8.78 -37.73 26.90
CA LEU A 12 8.19 -37.18 25.68
C LEU A 12 7.97 -35.67 25.87
N LEU A 13 8.90 -34.84 25.39
CA LEU A 13 8.67 -33.40 25.25
C LEU A 13 7.85 -33.13 23.97
N PRO A 14 6.79 -32.31 24.03
CA PRO A 14 6.09 -31.88 22.84
C PRO A 14 6.97 -30.88 22.08
N VAL A 15 7.34 -31.23 20.85
CA VAL A 15 7.91 -30.27 19.90
C VAL A 15 6.80 -29.29 19.53
N ALA A 16 6.84 -28.10 20.13
CA ALA A 16 6.05 -26.98 19.64
C ALA A 16 6.54 -26.68 18.22
N ALA A 17 5.68 -26.94 17.23
CA ALA A 17 5.91 -26.54 15.85
C ALA A 17 5.93 -25.02 15.80
N MET A 18 7.13 -24.43 15.91
CA MET A 18 7.36 -23.08 15.46
C MET A 18 7.11 -23.09 13.96
N ALA A 19 5.98 -22.53 13.54
CA ALA A 19 5.75 -22.22 12.13
C ALA A 19 6.78 -21.16 11.75
N VAL A 20 7.93 -21.61 11.24
CA VAL A 20 8.86 -20.76 10.51
C VAL A 20 8.13 -20.41 9.22
N GLU A 21 7.45 -19.27 9.23
CA GLU A 21 6.91 -18.69 8.01
C GLU A 21 8.12 -18.40 7.11
N ALA A 22 8.30 -19.25 6.10
CA ALA A 22 9.47 -19.15 5.23
C ALA A 22 9.44 -17.77 4.56
N PRO A 23 10.51 -16.96 4.67
CA PRO A 23 10.56 -15.68 3.98
C PRO A 23 10.36 -15.94 2.49
N LEU A 24 9.56 -15.09 1.83
CA LEU A 24 9.35 -15.14 0.38
C LEU A 24 10.63 -14.68 -0.32
N LEU A 25 11.65 -15.54 -0.31
CA LEU A 25 13.00 -15.16 -0.71
C LEU A 25 13.10 -14.86 -2.21
N TYR A 26 12.27 -15.51 -3.03
CA TYR A 26 12.15 -15.25 -4.46
C TYR A 26 11.07 -16.14 -5.05
N SER A 27 10.02 -15.60 -5.66
CA SER A 27 9.01 -16.43 -6.35
C SER A 27 8.52 -15.75 -7.61
N ARG A 28 8.58 -16.46 -8.74
CA ARG A 28 7.97 -16.00 -9.99
C ARG A 28 6.56 -16.57 -10.09
N THR A 29 5.60 -15.72 -10.44
CA THR A 29 4.18 -16.08 -10.51
C THR A 29 3.47 -15.27 -11.59
N THR A 30 2.21 -15.56 -11.84
CA THR A 30 1.36 -14.73 -12.70
C THR A 30 0.32 -14.04 -11.83
N LEU A 31 0.33 -12.71 -11.83
CA LEU A 31 -0.70 -11.90 -11.20
C LEU A 31 -1.80 -11.62 -12.22
N LEU A 32 -3.05 -11.55 -11.75
CA LEU A 32 -4.15 -11.06 -12.56
C LEU A 32 -4.46 -9.62 -12.15
N LEU A 33 -4.53 -8.74 -13.13
CA LEU A 33 -4.90 -7.35 -12.94
C LEU A 33 -6.29 -7.13 -13.51
N HIS A 34 -7.26 -6.78 -12.67
CA HIS A 34 -8.61 -6.43 -13.10
C HIS A 34 -8.72 -4.93 -13.28
N LEU A 35 -8.98 -4.54 -14.51
CA LEU A 35 -9.14 -3.15 -14.91
C LEU A 35 -10.61 -2.76 -14.78
N GLN A 36 -10.88 -1.68 -14.06
CA GLN A 36 -12.21 -1.07 -14.02
C GLN A 36 -12.53 -0.36 -15.35
N HIS A 37 -11.49 0.21 -15.97
CA HIS A 37 -11.59 0.97 -17.22
C HIS A 37 -10.58 0.45 -18.25
N PRO A 38 -10.74 -0.79 -18.74
CA PRO A 38 -9.78 -1.39 -19.66
C PRO A 38 -9.73 -0.61 -20.99
N ALA A 39 -8.51 -0.40 -21.50
CA ALA A 39 -8.29 0.19 -22.82
C ALA A 39 -8.93 -0.66 -23.93
N ASP A 40 -8.84 -1.99 -23.80
CA ASP A 40 -9.56 -2.97 -24.61
C ASP A 40 -10.67 -3.60 -23.77
N LYS A 41 -11.94 -3.23 -24.02
CA LYS A 41 -13.09 -3.76 -23.28
C LYS A 41 -13.22 -5.29 -23.36
N ALA A 42 -12.62 -5.93 -24.36
CA ALA A 42 -12.61 -7.40 -24.47
C ALA A 42 -11.61 -8.05 -23.49
N LYS A 43 -10.70 -7.27 -22.89
CA LYS A 43 -9.66 -7.73 -21.97
C LYS A 43 -9.70 -6.96 -20.65
N PRO A 44 -10.74 -7.15 -19.83
CA PRO A 44 -10.84 -6.52 -18.51
C PRO A 44 -9.83 -7.09 -17.50
N THR A 45 -9.20 -8.22 -17.81
CA THR A 45 -8.20 -8.86 -16.97
C THR A 45 -6.90 -9.03 -17.74
N LEU A 46 -5.79 -8.58 -17.15
CA LEU A 46 -4.44 -8.75 -17.68
C LEU A 46 -3.67 -9.78 -16.85
N ALA A 47 -3.02 -10.74 -17.51
CA ALA A 47 -2.09 -11.65 -16.87
C ALA A 47 -0.67 -11.07 -16.95
N ILE A 48 -0.02 -10.87 -15.80
CA ILE A 48 1.30 -10.26 -15.70
C ILE A 48 2.27 -11.23 -15.03
N ASP A 49 3.33 -11.60 -15.75
CA ASP A 49 4.43 -12.42 -15.22
C ASP A 49 5.24 -11.60 -14.22
N THR A 50 5.11 -11.94 -12.94
CA THR A 50 5.59 -11.11 -11.84
C THR A 50 6.58 -11.85 -10.98
N GLU A 51 7.69 -11.18 -10.72
CA GLU A 51 8.67 -11.57 -9.73
C GLU A 51 8.28 -11.02 -8.36
N VAL A 52 7.96 -11.89 -7.41
CA VAL A 52 7.53 -11.54 -6.06
C VAL A 52 8.65 -11.76 -5.07
N ARG A 53 8.86 -10.77 -4.21
CA ARG A 53 9.92 -10.78 -3.23
C ARG A 53 9.54 -9.98 -1.98
N GLU A 54 10.20 -10.26 -0.87
CA GLU A 54 10.00 -9.52 0.38
C GLU A 54 10.61 -8.11 0.32
N ALA A 55 9.88 -7.08 0.74
CA ALA A 55 10.31 -5.69 0.64
C ALA A 55 11.57 -5.37 1.47
N SER A 56 11.81 -6.07 2.58
CA SER A 56 13.03 -5.93 3.40
C SER A 56 14.29 -6.30 2.60
N SER A 57 14.17 -7.28 1.70
CA SER A 57 15.23 -7.69 0.78
C SER A 57 15.38 -6.76 -0.43
N ALA A 58 14.37 -5.92 -0.68
CA ALA A 58 14.32 -5.01 -1.83
C ALA A 58 15.30 -3.85 -1.76
N ALA A 59 15.42 -3.25 -0.58
CA ALA A 59 16.14 -1.99 -0.41
C ALA A 59 17.67 -2.13 -0.45
N HIS A 60 18.21 -3.35 -0.26
CA HIS A 60 19.64 -3.55 0.01
C HIS A 60 20.33 -4.56 -0.92
N THR A 61 19.61 -5.14 -1.89
CA THR A 61 20.20 -6.15 -2.78
C THR A 61 20.61 -5.51 -4.11
N PRO A 62 21.91 -5.40 -4.42
CA PRO A 62 22.37 -4.94 -5.74
C PRO A 62 21.74 -5.80 -6.85
N GLY A 63 21.17 -5.16 -7.87
CA GLY A 63 20.47 -5.85 -8.95
C GLY A 63 19.04 -6.30 -8.64
N TRP A 64 18.49 -5.95 -7.47
CA TRP A 64 17.06 -6.10 -7.17
C TRP A 64 16.18 -5.45 -8.25
N PHE A 65 16.57 -4.23 -8.64
CA PHE A 65 15.96 -3.45 -9.70
C PHE A 65 16.58 -3.76 -11.08
N ASN A 66 16.83 -5.03 -11.43
CA ASN A 66 17.24 -5.35 -12.81
C ASN A 66 16.01 -5.34 -13.75
N PHE A 67 15.42 -4.16 -13.90
CA PHE A 67 14.25 -3.92 -14.74
C PHE A 67 14.57 -3.85 -16.23
N VAL A 68 15.87 -3.91 -16.59
CA VAL A 68 16.37 -3.96 -17.96
C VAL A 68 15.77 -5.14 -18.75
N SER A 69 15.26 -6.16 -18.05
CA SER A 69 14.59 -7.33 -18.65
C SER A 69 13.04 -7.33 -18.55
N LEU A 70 12.41 -6.26 -18.03
CA LEU A 70 10.94 -6.15 -18.03
C LEU A 70 10.46 -5.89 -19.47
N GLY A 71 10.34 -6.97 -20.25
CA GLY A 71 9.51 -6.97 -21.45
C GLY A 71 8.05 -6.66 -21.12
N ALA A 72 7.25 -6.40 -22.15
CA ALA A 72 5.81 -6.21 -21.97
C ALA A 72 5.19 -7.38 -21.15
N PHE A 73 4.28 -7.06 -20.23
CA PHE A 73 3.64 -8.01 -19.30
C PHE A 73 4.56 -8.65 -18.26
N LYS A 74 5.70 -8.02 -17.96
CA LYS A 74 6.54 -8.41 -16.82
C LYS A 74 6.50 -7.36 -15.72
N ALA A 75 6.54 -7.81 -14.47
CA ALA A 75 6.58 -6.94 -13.30
C ALA A 75 7.51 -7.49 -12.21
N ALA A 76 7.87 -6.63 -11.26
CA ALA A 76 8.39 -7.06 -9.97
C ALA A 76 7.50 -6.50 -8.85
N MET A 77 7.26 -7.28 -7.81
CA MET A 77 6.44 -6.90 -6.66
C MET A 77 7.22 -7.07 -5.36
N ALA A 78 7.38 -5.97 -4.64
CA ALA A 78 7.91 -5.96 -3.27
C ALA A 78 6.74 -6.06 -2.28
N VAL A 79 6.77 -7.05 -1.40
CA VAL A 79 5.70 -7.34 -0.43
C VAL A 79 6.19 -7.05 0.99
N TYR A 80 5.40 -6.30 1.75
CA TYR A 80 5.66 -6.02 3.16
C TYR A 80 4.97 -7.05 4.07
N ALA A 81 5.55 -7.31 5.24
CA ALA A 81 5.00 -8.26 6.22
C ALA A 81 3.63 -7.81 6.78
N ALA A 82 3.36 -6.51 6.81
CA ALA A 82 2.09 -5.93 7.21
C ALA A 82 1.82 -4.65 6.41
N PRO A 83 0.56 -4.18 6.29
CA PRO A 83 0.27 -2.91 5.63
C PRO A 83 0.90 -1.73 6.39
N LEU A 84 1.68 -0.89 5.71
CA LEU A 84 2.27 0.31 6.28
C LEU A 84 2.34 1.44 5.25
N THR A 85 2.52 2.67 5.74
CA THR A 85 2.88 3.79 4.87
C THR A 85 4.32 3.60 4.41
N VAL A 86 4.50 3.48 3.10
CA VAL A 86 5.80 3.21 2.46
C VAL A 86 6.34 4.50 1.88
N THR A 87 7.65 4.71 2.01
CA THR A 87 8.36 5.80 1.36
C THR A 87 9.29 5.23 0.29
N ILE A 88 9.15 5.70 -0.93
CA ILE A 88 10.09 5.43 -2.02
C ILE A 88 11.22 6.44 -1.92
N HIS A 89 12.45 5.92 -1.82
CA HIS A 89 13.68 6.70 -1.72
C HIS A 89 14.41 6.72 -3.07
N THR A 90 15.35 7.65 -3.20
CA THR A 90 16.31 7.70 -4.30
C THR A 90 17.13 6.41 -4.35
N ALA A 91 17.40 5.90 -5.54
CA ALA A 91 18.27 4.74 -5.77
C ALA A 91 19.16 4.97 -7.01
N GLN A 92 20.23 4.19 -7.16
CA GLN A 92 21.12 4.23 -8.34
C GLN A 92 20.50 3.55 -9.58
N ASP A 93 19.18 3.65 -9.75
CA ASP A 93 18.47 3.12 -10.90
C ASP A 93 18.08 4.26 -11.85
N TYR A 94 18.55 4.13 -13.09
CA TYR A 94 18.38 5.12 -14.16
C TYR A 94 17.27 4.72 -15.14
N ALA A 95 16.68 3.52 -15.01
CA ALA A 95 15.58 3.12 -15.86
C ALA A 95 14.27 3.81 -15.40
N PRO A 96 13.42 4.29 -16.33
CA PRO A 96 12.10 4.79 -15.97
C PRO A 96 11.17 3.64 -15.62
N LEU A 97 10.41 3.80 -14.54
CA LEU A 97 9.52 2.79 -13.98
C LEU A 97 8.13 3.35 -13.75
N ASP A 98 7.12 2.50 -13.88
CA ASP A 98 5.82 2.80 -13.28
C ASP A 98 5.75 2.11 -11.92
N VAL A 99 5.62 2.90 -10.86
CA VAL A 99 5.52 2.42 -9.48
C VAL A 99 4.06 2.46 -9.07
N LEU A 100 3.52 1.31 -8.68
CA LEU A 100 2.12 1.13 -8.31
C LEU A 100 2.05 0.70 -6.85
N MET A 101 1.37 1.50 -6.05
CA MET A 101 1.12 1.27 -4.62
C MET A 101 -0.14 0.42 -4.46
N VAL A 102 -0.06 -0.71 -3.74
CA VAL A 102 -1.15 -1.69 -3.64
C VAL A 102 -1.53 -1.94 -2.18
N ASP A 103 -2.80 -1.76 -1.85
CA ASP A 103 -3.31 -1.97 -0.49
C ASP A 103 -3.43 -3.46 -0.10
N SER A 104 -3.83 -3.73 1.15
CA SER A 104 -3.99 -5.10 1.66
C SER A 104 -5.08 -5.93 0.98
N TYR A 105 -5.95 -5.27 0.20
CA TYR A 105 -7.02 -5.88 -0.58
C TYR A 105 -6.68 -5.99 -2.06
N GLY A 106 -5.45 -5.68 -2.45
CA GLY A 106 -4.99 -5.72 -3.84
C GLY A 106 -5.40 -4.50 -4.65
N THR A 107 -5.94 -3.43 -4.06
CA THR A 107 -6.34 -2.25 -4.83
C THR A 107 -5.15 -1.35 -5.08
N ILE A 108 -4.99 -0.89 -6.32
CA ILE A 108 -3.99 0.11 -6.68
C ILE A 108 -4.47 1.46 -6.14
N THR A 109 -3.74 2.03 -5.18
CA THR A 109 -4.12 3.29 -4.51
C THR A 109 -3.46 4.50 -5.13
N GLN A 110 -2.26 4.32 -5.70
CA GLN A 110 -1.45 5.40 -6.27
C GLN A 110 -0.53 4.85 -7.34
N ILE A 111 -0.33 5.62 -8.41
CA ILE A 111 0.59 5.30 -9.50
C ILE A 111 1.55 6.47 -9.69
N MET A 112 2.85 6.20 -9.75
CA MET A 112 3.89 7.14 -10.15
C MET A 112 4.43 6.70 -11.51
N PRO A 113 3.91 7.25 -12.62
CA PRO A 113 4.29 6.81 -13.96
C PRO A 113 5.65 7.40 -14.36
N LYS A 114 6.45 6.61 -15.09
CA LYS A 114 7.76 6.97 -15.66
C LYS A 114 8.72 7.61 -14.64
N LEU A 115 8.64 7.17 -13.39
CA LEU A 115 9.51 7.60 -12.31
C LEU A 115 10.93 7.09 -12.55
N VAL A 116 11.91 7.99 -12.53
CA VAL A 116 13.34 7.66 -12.54
C VAL A 116 13.88 7.87 -11.14
N LEU A 117 14.20 6.78 -10.43
CA LEU A 117 14.57 6.84 -9.00
C LEU A 117 15.85 7.64 -8.75
N ALA A 118 16.81 7.62 -9.69
CA ALA A 118 18.05 8.39 -9.60
C ALA A 118 17.85 9.90 -9.74
N GLU A 119 16.73 10.35 -10.33
CA GLU A 119 16.45 11.77 -10.58
C GLU A 119 15.55 12.40 -9.51
N MET A 120 15.11 11.63 -8.51
CA MET A 120 14.24 12.14 -7.45
C MET A 120 14.96 13.14 -6.54
N GLN A 121 14.37 14.31 -6.31
CA GLN A 121 14.88 15.29 -5.34
C GLN A 121 14.41 15.00 -3.90
N GLU A 122 13.19 14.49 -3.76
CA GLU A 122 12.57 14.21 -2.47
C GLU A 122 11.93 12.81 -2.46
N PRO A 123 11.92 12.11 -1.30
CA PRO A 123 11.24 10.84 -1.16
C PRO A 123 9.72 10.99 -1.33
N ILE A 124 9.08 9.97 -1.92
CA ILE A 124 7.63 9.95 -2.15
C ILE A 124 6.98 8.95 -1.19
N ALA A 125 6.12 9.43 -0.30
CA ALA A 125 5.32 8.58 0.57
C ALA A 125 4.05 8.09 -0.14
N SER A 126 3.61 6.87 0.20
CA SER A 126 2.31 6.34 -0.17
C SER A 126 1.19 7.15 0.49
N ALA A 127 0.14 7.48 -0.25
CA ALA A 127 -1.01 8.22 0.27
C ALA A 127 -1.81 7.47 1.36
N ALA A 128 -1.69 6.14 1.43
CA ALA A 128 -2.37 5.28 2.39
C ALA A 128 -1.51 4.04 2.72
N PRO A 129 -1.82 3.26 3.78
CA PRO A 129 -1.12 2.02 4.06
C PRO A 129 -1.20 1.03 2.91
N VAL A 130 -0.04 0.52 2.48
CA VAL A 130 0.10 -0.43 1.37
C VAL A 130 0.71 -1.74 1.87
N LEU A 131 0.32 -2.84 1.25
CA LEU A 131 0.90 -4.17 1.50
C LEU A 131 1.99 -4.51 0.49
N ALA A 132 1.92 -3.93 -0.72
CA ALA A 132 2.89 -4.20 -1.76
C ALA A 132 3.13 -2.98 -2.66
N VAL A 133 4.30 -2.98 -3.30
CA VAL A 133 4.64 -2.06 -4.39
C VAL A 133 4.95 -2.88 -5.62
N LEU A 134 4.23 -2.63 -6.70
CA LEU A 134 4.41 -3.27 -8.01
C LEU A 134 5.16 -2.31 -8.95
N TYR A 135 6.18 -2.84 -9.61
CA TYR A 135 7.04 -2.12 -10.53
C TYR A 135 6.85 -2.67 -11.95
N LEU A 136 6.56 -1.77 -12.88
CA LEU A 136 6.48 -2.04 -14.31
C LEU A 136 7.51 -1.19 -15.05
N ARG A 137 7.76 -1.52 -16.32
CA ARG A 137 8.52 -0.65 -17.20
C ARG A 137 7.81 0.70 -17.35
N GLY A 138 8.57 1.79 -17.37
CA GLY A 138 8.02 3.14 -17.51
C GLY A 138 7.10 3.31 -18.71
N GLY A 139 5.87 3.74 -18.46
CA GLY A 139 4.81 3.95 -19.44
C GLY A 139 3.91 2.75 -19.71
N ASP A 140 4.22 1.56 -19.19
CA ASP A 140 3.39 0.37 -19.39
C ASP A 140 2.03 0.49 -18.70
N SER A 141 1.93 1.18 -17.55
CA SER A 141 0.64 1.45 -16.89
C SER A 141 -0.32 2.18 -17.83
N ALA A 142 0.14 3.24 -18.50
CA ALA A 142 -0.66 3.98 -19.47
C ALA A 142 -0.96 3.14 -20.73
N ALA A 143 0.01 2.38 -21.24
CA ALA A 143 -0.16 1.54 -22.41
C ALA A 143 -1.16 0.39 -22.19
N LEU A 144 -1.20 -0.15 -20.97
CA LEU A 144 -2.10 -1.23 -20.56
C LEU A 144 -3.43 -0.72 -19.99
N GLY A 145 -3.58 0.59 -19.79
CA GLY A 145 -4.80 1.20 -19.25
C GLY A 145 -4.99 0.99 -17.74
N ILE A 146 -3.90 0.81 -16.99
CA ILE A 146 -3.90 0.60 -15.54
C ILE A 146 -4.08 1.94 -14.81
N GLN A 147 -5.00 1.99 -13.85
CA GLN A 147 -5.35 3.20 -13.12
C GLN A 147 -5.53 2.94 -11.61
N PRO A 148 -5.43 3.97 -10.75
CA PRO A 148 -5.87 3.86 -9.37
C PRO A 148 -7.33 3.37 -9.28
N GLY A 149 -7.60 2.42 -8.38
CA GLY A 149 -8.89 1.74 -8.23
C GLY A 149 -8.94 0.34 -8.85
N ASP A 150 -8.07 0.04 -9.81
CA ASP A 150 -7.91 -1.31 -10.35
C ASP A 150 -7.42 -2.28 -9.26
N SER A 151 -7.64 -3.59 -9.47
CA SER A 151 -7.29 -4.60 -8.47
C SER A 151 -6.32 -5.66 -8.99
N VAL A 152 -5.41 -6.06 -8.10
CA VAL A 152 -4.44 -7.12 -8.25
C VAL A 152 -4.97 -8.35 -7.52
N GLU A 153 -5.24 -9.43 -8.25
CA GLU A 153 -5.55 -10.72 -7.66
C GLU A 153 -4.27 -11.54 -7.46
N TYR A 154 -4.00 -11.85 -6.19
CA TYR A 154 -2.93 -12.74 -5.77
C TYR A 154 -3.21 -13.30 -4.37
N LYS A 155 -2.64 -14.46 -4.05
CA LYS A 155 -2.86 -15.17 -2.78
C LYS A 155 -2.53 -14.37 -1.51
N LEU A 156 -1.77 -13.28 -1.62
CA LEU A 156 -1.39 -12.42 -0.50
C LEU A 156 -2.45 -11.37 -0.15
N PHE A 157 -3.31 -11.01 -1.09
CA PHE A 157 -4.30 -9.96 -0.88
C PHE A 157 -5.59 -10.54 -0.31
N LYS A 158 -6.18 -9.81 0.65
CA LYS A 158 -7.48 -10.18 1.20
C LYS A 158 -8.56 -9.87 0.17
N LYS A 159 -9.55 -10.75 0.03
CA LYS A 159 -10.75 -10.42 -0.75
C LYS A 159 -11.52 -9.31 -0.03
N LYS A 160 -11.88 -8.25 -0.73
CA LYS A 160 -12.77 -7.23 -0.17
C LYS A 160 -14.10 -7.88 0.24
N PRO A 161 -14.59 -7.65 1.47
CA PRO A 161 -15.96 -8.01 1.82
C PRO A 161 -16.91 -7.30 0.86
N VAL A 162 -17.77 -8.05 0.19
CA VAL A 162 -18.84 -7.49 -0.62
C VAL A 162 -19.86 -6.90 0.35
N VAL A 163 -19.90 -5.57 0.46
CA VAL A 163 -20.97 -4.90 1.19
C VAL A 163 -22.21 -4.95 0.30
N ILE A 164 -23.13 -5.87 0.62
CA ILE A 164 -24.46 -5.86 0.02
C ILE A 164 -25.23 -4.73 0.70
N THR A 165 -25.15 -3.53 0.15
CA THR A 165 -26.08 -2.47 0.53
C THR A 165 -27.45 -2.87 -0.02
N ALA A 166 -28.39 -3.18 0.87
CA ALA A 166 -29.78 -3.39 0.49
C ALA A 166 -30.30 -2.16 -0.27
N PRO A 167 -31.11 -2.32 -1.33
CA PRO A 167 -31.62 -1.18 -2.09
C PRO A 167 -32.39 -0.24 -1.16
N ALA A 168 -31.97 1.02 -1.12
CA ALA A 168 -32.69 2.10 -0.44
C ALA A 168 -34.04 2.30 -1.14
N GLY A 169 -35.08 1.69 -0.58
CA GLY A 169 -36.41 1.67 -1.18
C GLY A 169 -37.46 0.99 -0.30
N ALA A 170 -37.53 1.36 0.98
CA ALA A 170 -38.71 1.14 1.81
C ALA A 170 -39.06 2.48 2.47
N PRO A 171 -40.27 3.04 2.27
CA PRO A 171 -40.62 4.34 2.85
C PRO A 171 -40.69 4.26 4.39
N PRO A 172 -40.42 5.37 5.09
CA PRO A 172 -40.54 5.43 6.54
C PRO A 172 -42.01 5.30 6.94
N SER A 173 -42.35 4.23 7.66
CA SER A 173 -43.63 4.12 8.36
C SER A 173 -43.58 5.02 9.60
N GLU A 174 -44.25 6.15 9.53
CA GLU A 174 -44.69 6.88 10.72
C GLU A 174 -45.51 5.96 11.63
N ALA A 175 -45.06 5.81 12.87
CA ALA A 175 -45.91 5.53 14.01
C ALA A 175 -45.38 6.35 15.19
N ALA A 176 -46.22 7.29 15.60
CA ALA A 176 -45.96 8.36 16.54
C ALA A 176 -45.93 7.92 18.02
N SER A 177 -45.50 8.86 18.87
CA SER A 177 -46.00 9.19 20.22
C SER A 177 -44.88 9.21 21.28
N SER A 178 -44.29 10.37 21.59
CA SER A 178 -44.81 11.46 22.46
C SER A 178 -44.77 11.15 23.96
N ALA A 179 -43.82 11.79 24.67
CA ALA A 179 -43.94 12.37 26.01
C ALA A 179 -42.76 13.36 26.21
N ALA A 180 -42.97 14.68 26.07
CA ALA A 180 -43.21 15.67 27.15
C ALA A 180 -41.93 15.99 27.97
N ALA A 181 -41.29 17.15 27.72
CA ALA A 181 -41.41 18.42 28.47
C ALA A 181 -40.55 18.43 29.76
N ALA A 182 -39.77 19.43 30.16
CA ALA A 182 -39.76 20.87 29.92
C ALA A 182 -38.43 21.53 30.40
N SER A 183 -38.14 22.75 29.92
CA SER A 183 -37.44 23.90 30.55
C SER A 183 -35.99 23.72 31.03
N GLU A 184 -35.02 24.61 30.79
CA GLU A 184 -34.95 26.04 31.09
C GLU A 184 -33.94 26.82 30.19
N THR A 185 -34.12 28.14 30.25
CA THR A 185 -33.69 29.28 29.42
C THR A 185 -32.21 29.73 29.58
N PRO A 186 -31.61 30.45 28.59
CA PRO A 186 -30.23 31.00 28.62
C PRO A 186 -30.16 32.40 29.30
N PRO A 187 -29.00 33.10 29.44
CA PRO A 187 -28.43 33.92 28.34
C PRO A 187 -26.91 34.26 28.39
N ALA A 188 -26.41 34.81 27.27
CA ALA A 188 -25.33 35.81 27.11
C ALA A 188 -23.90 35.46 27.59
N SER A 189 -22.78 35.90 26.99
CA SER A 189 -22.50 37.23 26.44
C SER A 189 -21.13 37.25 25.73
N ALA A 190 -21.10 37.87 24.56
CA ALA A 190 -20.11 38.82 24.05
C ALA A 190 -18.61 38.45 23.82
N ALA A 191 -18.23 38.55 22.53
CA ALA A 191 -16.93 39.01 21.99
C ALA A 191 -16.62 40.48 22.48
N PRO A 192 -15.42 41.10 22.29
CA PRO A 192 -14.78 41.24 20.98
C PRO A 192 -13.23 41.44 20.91
N ALA A 193 -12.77 41.56 19.67
CA ALA A 193 -11.75 42.48 19.14
C ALA A 193 -10.24 42.11 19.20
N ALA A 194 -9.67 42.05 17.99
CA ALA A 194 -8.26 42.10 17.62
C ALA A 194 -7.61 43.46 17.98
N PRO A 195 -6.28 43.63 17.78
CA PRO A 195 -5.85 44.21 16.51
C PRO A 195 -4.51 43.67 15.93
N VAL A 196 -4.25 44.21 14.74
CA VAL A 196 -3.32 43.90 13.64
C VAL A 196 -1.93 44.57 13.74
N THR A 197 -0.90 43.85 13.23
CA THR A 197 0.31 44.31 12.45
C THR A 197 1.38 45.21 13.13
N PRO A 198 2.59 45.50 12.56
CA PRO A 198 3.25 45.07 11.30
C PRO A 198 4.78 44.68 11.36
N VAL A 199 5.31 44.15 10.22
CA VAL A 199 6.61 44.37 9.52
C VAL A 199 7.95 44.52 10.29
N SER A 200 8.96 43.71 9.90
CA SER A 200 10.40 44.07 9.85
C SER A 200 11.18 43.00 9.04
N ALA A 201 11.52 43.22 7.76
CA ALA A 201 12.71 43.90 7.21
C ALA A 201 13.99 43.04 7.13
N ALA A 202 14.53 42.96 5.91
CA ALA A 202 15.76 42.28 5.49
C ALA A 202 17.05 43.02 5.93
N PRO A 203 18.21 42.33 5.84
CA PRO A 203 19.36 42.88 5.10
C PRO A 203 19.99 41.81 4.18
N ALA A 204 20.22 42.11 2.89
CA ALA A 204 21.42 42.73 2.30
C ALA A 204 22.64 41.79 2.18
N ALA A 205 23.05 41.57 0.93
CA ALA A 205 24.25 40.86 0.49
C ALA A 205 25.56 41.59 0.89
N PRO A 206 26.71 40.90 0.81
CA PRO A 206 27.96 41.56 0.51
C PRO A 206 28.46 41.21 -0.91
N VAL A 207 28.71 42.27 -1.68
CA VAL A 207 29.67 42.31 -2.78
C VAL A 207 31.01 42.73 -2.18
N VAL A 208 32.07 41.94 -2.37
CA VAL A 208 33.46 42.42 -2.33
C VAL A 208 34.26 41.67 -3.40
N LEU A 209 34.89 42.45 -4.28
CA LEU A 209 35.95 42.06 -5.21
C LEU A 209 37.22 41.63 -4.45
N GLN A 210 37.86 40.54 -4.89
CA GLN A 210 39.27 40.50 -5.33
C GLN A 210 39.56 39.17 -6.02
#